data_AF-A0A363MTZ9-F1
#
_entry.id   AF-A0A363MTZ9-F1
#
_cell.length_a   1.000
_cell.length_b   1.000
_cell.length_c   1.000
_cell.angle_alpha   90.00
_cell.angle_beta   90.00
_cell.angle_gamma   90.00
#
_symmetry.space_group_name_H-M   'P 1'
#
loop_
_entity.id
_entity.type
_entity.pdbx_description
1 polymer ?
#
loop_
_entity_poly.entity_id
_entity_poly.type
_entity_poly.pdbx_seq_one_letter_code
_entity_poly.pdbx_strand_id
1 'polypeptide(L)'
;MKKFASIFILMLSIVSCSSDNADSRSSFTYYGKWKLTRSTGSFVEAIYIIGKPQYLEYYDLKKDNTFIKTRTKDGVTTTASGTFSITEIQNQ
;
A
#
# COMPACT_ATOMS: atom_id res chain seq x y z
N MET A 1 -30.03 3.69 -26.72
CA MET A 1 -28.75 2.93 -26.77
C MET A 1 -27.55 3.65 -26.13
N LYS A 2 -27.53 4.99 -25.99
CA LYS A 2 -26.39 5.74 -25.42
C LYS A 2 -26.19 5.61 -23.89
N LYS A 3 -27.23 5.24 -23.14
CA LYS A 3 -27.20 5.11 -21.66
C LYS A 3 -26.49 3.83 -21.17
N PHE A 4 -26.49 2.76 -21.97
CA PHE A 4 -25.85 1.48 -21.61
C PHE A 4 -24.33 1.51 -21.73
N ALA A 5 -23.79 2.33 -22.65
CA ALA A 5 -22.35 2.50 -22.81
C ALA A 5 -21.68 3.06 -21.54
N SER A 6 -22.34 4.00 -20.86
CA SER A 6 -21.81 4.59 -19.62
C SER A 6 -21.74 3.60 -18.46
N ILE A 7 -22.72 2.68 -18.38
CA ILE A 7 -22.75 1.62 -17.35
C ILE A 7 -21.64 0.61 -17.63
N PHE A 8 -21.41 0.27 -18.90
CA PHE A 8 -20.36 -0.66 -19.31
C PHE A 8 -18.95 -0.13 -18.97
N ILE A 9 -18.69 1.16 -19.21
CA ILE A 9 -17.41 1.81 -18.85
C ILE A 9 -17.18 1.81 -17.33
N LEU A 10 -18.23 2.08 -16.53
CA LEU A 10 -18.15 2.02 -15.07
C LEU A 10 -17.93 0.57 -14.56
N MET A 11 -18.42 -0.42 -15.30
CA MET A 11 -18.23 -1.82 -14.96
C MET A 11 -16.82 -2.32 -15.30
N LEU A 12 -16.12 -1.70 -16.26
CA LEU A 12 -14.73 -2.04 -16.57
C LEU A 12 -13.74 -1.52 -15.51
N SER A 13 -14.03 -0.40 -14.85
CA SER A 13 -13.15 0.14 -13.80
C SER A 13 -13.14 -0.70 -12.53
N ILE A 14 -14.19 -1.48 -12.25
CA ILE A 14 -14.23 -2.40 -11.10
C ILE A 14 -13.48 -3.72 -11.34
N VAL A 15 -13.14 -4.09 -12.59
CA VAL A 15 -12.40 -5.33 -12.91
C VAL A 15 -10.90 -5.09 -13.08
N SER A 16 -10.42 -3.84 -13.03
CA SER A 16 -9.02 -3.49 -13.31
C SER A 16 -8.03 -3.79 -12.17
N CYS A 17 -8.36 -4.73 -11.27
CA CYS A 17 -7.40 -5.21 -10.28
C CYS A 17 -6.34 -6.06 -11.02
N SER A 18 -5.21 -5.45 -11.35
CA SER A 18 -4.09 -6.18 -11.96
C SER A 18 -3.33 -6.94 -10.87
N SER A 19 -3.08 -8.23 -11.09
CA SER A 19 -2.13 -8.97 -10.26
C SER A 19 -0.72 -8.56 -10.67
N ASP A 20 -0.02 -7.87 -9.78
CA ASP A 20 1.43 -7.76 -9.91
C ASP A 20 2.04 -9.11 -9.51
N ASN A 21 2.93 -9.65 -10.34
CA ASN A 21 3.73 -10.81 -9.95
C ASN A 21 4.57 -10.37 -8.74
N ALA A 22 4.29 -10.93 -7.55
CA ALA A 22 5.17 -10.72 -6.41
C ALA A 22 6.52 -11.33 -6.76
N ASP A 23 7.49 -10.44 -7.00
CA ASP A 23 8.88 -10.80 -7.20
C ASP A 23 9.28 -11.64 -5.97
N SER A 24 9.65 -12.91 -6.18
CA SER A 24 10.01 -13.86 -5.13
C SER A 24 11.37 -13.49 -4.54
N ARG A 25 11.44 -12.31 -3.92
CA ARG A 25 12.63 -11.81 -3.24
C ARG A 25 12.81 -12.62 -1.96
N SER A 26 13.60 -13.69 -2.10
CA SER A 26 14.51 -14.29 -1.13
C SER A 26 14.34 -13.80 0.32
N SER A 27 13.72 -14.64 1.16
CA SER A 27 13.95 -14.85 2.61
C SER A 27 14.36 -13.68 3.53
N PHE A 28 14.08 -12.42 3.19
CA PHE A 28 14.25 -11.33 4.14
C PHE A 28 13.19 -11.47 5.24
N THR A 29 13.64 -11.52 6.49
CA THR A 29 12.72 -11.43 7.63
C THR A 29 12.05 -10.07 7.58
N TYR A 30 10.75 -10.06 7.29
CA TYR A 30 9.91 -8.86 7.24
C TYR A 30 9.73 -8.21 8.62
N TYR A 31 10.01 -8.95 9.69
CA TYR A 31 9.99 -8.42 11.05
C TYR A 31 11.02 -7.31 11.25
N GLY A 32 10.65 -6.30 12.06
CA GLY A 32 11.50 -5.17 12.40
C GLY A 32 10.89 -3.83 12.01
N LYS A 33 11.74 -2.79 12.08
CA LYS A 33 11.34 -1.41 11.86
C LYS A 33 11.59 -0.99 10.41
N TRP A 34 10.55 -0.50 9.76
CA TRP A 34 10.58 -0.03 8.39
C TRP A 34 10.21 1.44 8.30
N LYS A 35 10.85 2.16 7.39
CA LYS A 35 10.52 3.53 7.03
C LYS A 35 9.98 3.55 5.61
N LEU A 36 8.84 4.20 5.40
CA LEU A 36 8.32 4.43 4.05
C LEU A 36 9.29 5.35 3.29
N THR A 37 9.88 4.82 2.21
CA THR A 37 10.82 5.57 1.35
C THR A 37 10.16 6.09 0.08
N ARG A 38 9.09 5.43 -0.39
CA ARG A 38 8.35 5.77 -1.60
C ARG A 38 6.89 5.36 -1.47
N SER A 39 5.98 6.18 -2.01
CA SER A 39 4.54 5.86 -2.13
C SER A 39 4.03 6.33 -3.48
N THR A 40 3.17 5.54 -4.12
CA THR A 40 2.43 5.91 -5.34
C THR A 40 0.95 6.01 -4.99
N GLY A 41 0.30 7.15 -5.24
CA GLY A 41 -1.14 7.32 -5.03
C GLY A 41 -1.95 6.85 -6.25
N SER A 42 -3.20 6.39 -6.05
CA SER A 42 -3.99 5.76 -7.12
C SER A 42 -5.04 6.64 -7.82
N PHE A 43 -5.14 7.95 -7.54
CA PHE A 43 -6.21 8.79 -8.15
C PHE A 43 -5.81 10.18 -8.64
N VAL A 44 -4.67 10.69 -8.22
CA VAL A 44 -4.03 11.86 -8.80
C VAL A 44 -2.57 11.48 -8.85
N GLU A 45 -1.86 11.77 -9.94
CA GLU A 45 -0.41 11.72 -9.97
C GLU A 45 0.09 12.40 -8.71
N ALA A 46 0.45 11.59 -7.70
CA ALA A 46 0.96 12.11 -6.45
C ALA A 46 2.34 12.59 -6.83
N ILE A 47 2.41 13.88 -7.21
CA ILE A 47 3.61 14.57 -7.63
C ILE A 47 4.64 14.25 -6.56
N TYR A 48 5.55 13.36 -6.92
CA TYR A 48 6.75 13.09 -6.17
C TYR A 48 7.56 14.37 -6.26
N ILE A 49 7.35 15.28 -5.31
CA ILE A 49 8.31 16.36 -5.11
C ILE A 49 9.53 15.67 -4.52
N ILE A 50 10.49 15.36 -5.40
CA ILE A 50 11.83 14.92 -5.04
C ILE A 50 12.30 15.84 -3.90
N GLY A 51 12.43 15.30 -2.69
CA GLY A 51 13.00 16.01 -1.54
C GLY A 51 12.10 16.24 -0.32
N LYS A 52 10.76 16.13 -0.40
CA LYS A 52 9.89 16.24 0.80
C LYS A 52 8.65 15.33 0.71
N PRO A 53 8.61 14.19 1.42
CA PRO A 53 7.40 13.39 1.50
C PRO A 53 6.30 14.17 2.24
N GLN A 54 5.05 14.06 1.77
CA GLN A 54 3.89 14.72 2.40
C GLN A 54 3.65 14.27 3.86
N TYR A 55 4.14 13.09 4.21
CA TYR A 55 4.11 12.54 5.56
C TYR A 55 5.29 11.60 5.76
N LEU A 56 5.75 11.48 7.01
CA LEU A 56 6.70 10.45 7.42
C LEU A 56 5.93 9.26 7.96
N GLU A 57 6.27 8.06 7.52
CA GLU A 57 5.59 6.84 7.96
C GLU A 57 6.58 5.75 8.33
N TYR A 58 6.28 5.08 9.44
CA TYR A 58 7.07 4.00 10.01
C TYR A 58 6.19 2.81 10.37
N TYR A 59 6.76 1.62 10.28
CA TYR A 59 6.13 0.36 10.67
C TYR A 59 7.07 -0.39 11.62
N ASP A 60 6.50 -1.08 12.60
CA ASP A 60 7.19 -2.05 13.44
C ASP A 60 6.42 -3.38 13.34
N LEU A 61 6.98 -4.32 12.58
CA LEU A 61 6.40 -5.65 12.34
C LEU A 61 6.98 -6.64 13.33
N LYS A 62 6.15 -7.17 14.23
CA LYS A 62 6.59 -8.03 15.34
C LYS A 62 6.38 -9.51 15.04
N LYS A 63 7.19 -10.35 15.69
CA LYS A 63 7.16 -11.82 15.58
C LYS A 63 5.86 -12.47 16.06
N ASP A 64 5.06 -11.77 16.85
CA ASP A 64 3.74 -12.19 17.31
C ASP A 64 2.61 -11.84 16.31
N ASN A 65 2.98 -11.49 15.08
CA ASN A 65 2.07 -11.08 14.00
C ASN A 65 1.26 -9.82 14.32
N THR A 66 1.74 -8.98 15.24
CA THR A 66 1.20 -7.63 15.45
C THR A 66 2.04 -6.58 14.75
N PHE A 67 1.43 -5.44 14.44
CA PHE A 67 2.13 -4.28 13.92
C PHE A 67 1.79 -3.01 14.68
N ILE A 68 2.74 -2.07 14.68
CA ILE A 68 2.50 -0.67 14.99
C ILE A 68 2.86 0.15 13.75
N LYS A 69 1.96 1.04 13.34
CA LYS A 69 2.16 2.01 12.27
C LYS A 69 2.12 3.41 12.87
N THR A 70 3.10 4.23 12.53
CA THR A 70 3.14 5.64 12.92
C THR A 70 3.19 6.52 11.68
N ARG A 71 2.37 7.56 11.64
CA ARG A 71 2.38 8.57 10.57
C ARG A 71 2.48 9.96 11.17
N THR A 72 3.46 10.74 10.74
CA THR A 72 3.59 12.15 11.08
C THR A 72 3.28 12.99 9.84
N LYS A 73 2.24 13.83 9.93
CA LYS A 73 1.83 14.76 8.89
C LYS A 73 1.55 16.12 9.53
N ASP A 74 2.10 17.19 8.96
CA ASP A 74 1.92 18.57 9.45
C ASP A 74 2.26 18.71 10.96
N GLY A 75 3.29 17.98 11.41
CA GLY A 75 3.71 17.95 12.81
C GLY A 75 2.85 17.09 13.75
N VAL A 76 1.70 16.61 13.30
CA VAL A 76 0.81 15.74 14.07
C VAL A 76 1.18 14.28 13.83
N THR A 77 1.41 13.54 14.92
CA THR A 77 1.71 12.11 14.86
C THR A 77 0.50 11.29 15.28
N THR A 78 0.12 10.34 14.42
CA THR A 78 -0.91 9.35 14.71
C THR A 78 -0.33 7.95 14.70
N THR A 79 -0.90 7.08 15.52
CA THR A 79 -0.48 5.69 15.67
C THR A 79 -1.68 4.76 15.44
N ALA A 80 -1.45 3.69 14.69
CA ALA A 80 -2.38 2.58 14.52
C ALA A 80 -1.69 1.27 14.89
N SER A 81 -2.45 0.32 15.41
CA SER A 81 -1.97 -1.03 15.74
C SER A 81 -2.96 -2.08 15.29
N GLY A 82 -2.46 -3.27 14.97
CA GLY A 82 -3.30 -4.39 14.57
C GLY A 82 -2.50 -5.68 14.40
N THR A 83 -3.10 -6.65 13.74
CA THR A 83 -2.47 -7.92 13.37
C THR A 83 -2.29 -8.03 11.86
N PHE A 84 -1.39 -8.91 11.42
CA PHE A 84 -1.18 -9.21 10.01
C PHE A 84 -0.92 -10.71 9.79
N SER A 85 -1.16 -11.17 8.57
CA SER A 85 -0.78 -12.51 8.11
C SER A 85 -0.05 -12.39 6.77
N ILE A 86 0.79 -13.37 6.48
CA ILE A 86 1.49 -13.46 5.20
C ILE A 86 0.89 -14.60 4.41
N THR A 87 0.58 -14.33 3.15
CA THR A 87 0.06 -15.30 2.20
C THR A 87 1.08 -15.48 1.10
N GLU A 88 1.40 -16.72 0.76
CA GLU A 88 2.13 -17.01 -0.47
C GLU A 88 1.22 -16.70 -1.67
N ILE A 89 1.75 -15.99 -2.66
CA ILE A 89 1.04 -15.85 -3.93
C ILE A 89 1.26 -17.14 -4.69
N GLN A 90 0.21 -17.96 -4.79
CA GLN A 90 0.22 -19.08 -5.73
C GLN A 90 0.12 -18.50 -7.14
N ASN A 91 1.23 -18.53 -7.89
CA ASN A 91 1.19 -18.29 -9.32
C ASN A 91 0.42 -19.46 -9.95
N GLN A 92 -0.81 -19.21 -10.41
CA GLN A 92 -1.51 -20.10 -11.35
C GLN A 92 -1.05 -19.83 -12.78
#